data_AF-E0WUW8-F1
#
_entry.id   AF-E0WUW8-F1
#
_cell.length_a   1.000
_cell.length_b   1.000
_cell.length_c   1.000
_cell.angle_alpha   90.00
_cell.angle_beta   90.00
_cell.angle_gamma   90.00
#
_symmetry.space_group_name_H-M   'P 1'
#
loop_
_entity.id
_entity.type
_entity.pdbx_description
1 polymer ?
#
loop_
_entity_poly.entity_id
_entity_poly.type
_entity_poly.pdbx_seq_one_letter_code
_entity_poly.pdbx_strand_id
1 'polypeptide(L)' 'MPVIKVREGEPFDVALRRFKRSCEKAGILAEVRRSEFYEKPTTERKRAKASAVKRHAKNWRVKTLAAPVCIDFLYPFYL' A
#
# COMPACT_ATOMS: atom_id res chain seq x y z
N MET A 1 -17.36 0.72 -4.16
CA MET A 1 -17.39 -0.19 -5.33
C MET A 1 -16.76 0.53 -6.53
N PRO A 2 -15.68 0.01 -7.15
CA PRO A 2 -14.93 0.73 -8.18
C PRO A 2 -15.71 0.78 -9.49
N VAL A 3 -15.82 1.97 -10.07
CA VAL A 3 -16.44 2.21 -11.37
C VAL A 3 -15.36 2.68 -12.34
N ILE A 4 -15.20 1.99 -13.46
CA ILE A 4 -14.23 2.35 -14.50
C ILE A 4 -14.98 2.58 -15.80
N LYS A 5 -14.79 3.77 -16.38
CA LYS A 5 -15.30 4.12 -17.70
C LYS A 5 -14.26 3.73 -18.73
N VAL A 6 -14.60 2.82 -19.63
CA VAL A 6 -13.75 2.43 -20.76
C VAL A 6 -13.87 3.52 -21.83
N ARG A 7 -12.74 3.98 -22.38
CA ARG A 7 -12.69 4.95 -23.49
C ARG A 7 -12.48 4.19 -24.80
N GLU A 8 -13.09 4.64 -25.89
CA GLU A 8 -13.17 3.92 -27.19
C GLU A 8 -11.85 3.78 -27.98
N GLY A 9 -10.71 4.15 -27.40
CA GLY A 9 -9.37 3.97 -27.98
C GLY A 9 -8.42 3.10 -27.15
N GLU A 10 -8.89 2.50 -26.05
CA GLU A 10 -8.06 1.64 -25.21
C GLU A 10 -8.35 0.15 -25.47
N PRO A 11 -7.33 -0.71 -25.59
CA PRO A 11 -7.55 -2.14 -25.65
C PRO A 11 -8.19 -2.63 -24.33
N PHE A 12 -9.19 -3.48 -24.45
CA PHE A 12 -10.01 -3.98 -23.34
C PHE A 12 -9.19 -4.58 -22.19
N ASP A 13 -8.08 -5.26 -22.49
CA ASP A 13 -7.18 -5.84 -21.49
C ASP A 13 -6.57 -4.80 -20.54
N VAL A 14 -6.32 -3.58 -21.03
CA VAL A 14 -5.78 -2.49 -20.21
C VAL A 14 -6.84 -1.96 -19.25
N ALA A 15 -8.09 -1.86 -19.69
CA ALA A 15 -9.21 -1.50 -18.82
C ALA A 15 -9.43 -2.55 -17.72
N LEU A 16 -9.36 -3.83 -18.07
CA LEU A 16 -9.50 -4.95 -17.13
C LEU A 16 -8.39 -4.96 -16.07
N ARG A 17 -7.15 -4.64 -16.47
CA ARG A 17 -6.03 -4.50 -15.54
C ARG A 17 -6.22 -3.32 -14.57
N ARG A 18 -6.78 -2.19 -15.04
CA ARG A 18 -7.12 -1.04 -14.18
C ARG A 18 -8.25 -1.39 -13.20
N PHE A 19 -9.20 -2.22 -13.64
CA PHE A 19 -10.28 -2.72 -12.78
C PHE A 19 -9.76 -3.58 -11.64
N LYS A 20 -8.94 -4.58 -11.95
CA LYS A 20 -8.30 -5.44 -10.93
C LYS A 20 -7.54 -4.62 -9.89
N ARG A 21 -6.71 -3.67 -10.33
CA ARG A 21 -5.99 -2.74 -9.42
C ARG A 21 -6.92 -1.89 -8.57
N SER A 22 -8.04 -1.42 -9.14
CA SER A 22 -9.01 -0.59 -8.41
C SER A 22 -9.76 -1.40 -7.34
N CYS A 23 -10.12 -2.66 -7.64
CA CYS A 23 -10.69 -3.60 -6.66
C CYS A 23 -9.70 -3.93 -5.54
N GLU A 24 -8.44 -4.16 -5.87
CA GLU A 24 -7.37 -4.41 -4.89
C GLU A 24 -7.12 -3.19 -4.00
N LYS A 25 -7.08 -1.99 -4.59
CA LYS A 25 -6.90 -0.73 -3.85
C LYS A 25 -8.08 -0.43 -2.92
N ALA A 26 -9.30 -0.70 -3.37
CA ALA A 26 -10.50 -0.58 -2.54
C ALA A 26 -10.54 -1.64 -1.43
N GLY A 27 -9.79 -2.73 -1.55
CA GLY A 27 -9.67 -3.76 -0.52
C GLY A 27 -10.91 -4.64 -0.37
N ILE A 28 -11.80 -4.69 -1.38
CA ILE A 28 -13.08 -5.41 -1.33
C ILE A 28 -12.89 -6.88 -0.97
N LEU A 29 -11.90 -7.56 -1.55
CA LEU A 29 -11.60 -8.96 -1.23
C LEU A 29 -11.08 -9.16 0.20
N ALA A 30 -10.40 -8.15 0.76
CA ALA A 30 -9.94 -8.20 2.13
C ALA A 30 -11.07 -7.90 3.12
N GLU A 31 -12.07 -7.12 2.72
CA GLU A 31 -13.28 -6.84 3.48
C GLU A 31 -14.16 -8.07 3.58
N VAL A 32 -14.46 -8.73 2.45
CA VAL A 32 -15.25 -9.97 2.40
C VAL A 32 -14.65 -11.04 3.33
N ARG A 33 -13.34 -11.29 3.23
CA ARG A 33 -12.63 -12.26 4.10
C ARG A 33 -12.65 -11.90 5.59
N ARG A 34 -12.80 -10.61 5.93
CA ARG A 34 -12.94 -10.18 7.33
C ARG A 34 -14.36 -10.35 7.83
N SER A 35 -15.35 -10.15 6.97
CA SER A 35 -16.77 -10.26 7.28
C SER A 35 -17.30 -11.69 7.31
N GLU A 36 -16.58 -12.66 6.73
CA GLU A 36 -16.93 -14.09 6.76
C GLU A 36 -17.00 -14.68 8.18
N PHE A 37 -16.27 -14.11 9.15
CA PHE A 37 -16.21 -14.62 10.52
C PHE A 37 -16.45 -13.48 11.51
N TYR A 38 -17.18 -13.77 12.59
CA TYR A 38 -17.30 -12.82 13.68
C TYR A 38 -15.93 -12.63 14.36
N GLU A 39 -15.37 -11.44 14.21
CA GLU A 39 -14.16 -11.04 14.91
C GLU A 39 -14.54 -10.27 16.17
N LYS A 40 -14.01 -10.68 17.33
CA LYS A 40 -14.22 -9.95 18.58
C LYS A 40 -13.66 -8.52 18.42
N PRO A 41 -14.30 -7.47 18.96
CA PRO A 41 -13.80 -6.09 18.83
C PRO A 41 -12.36 -5.90 19.33
N THR A 42 -11.89 -6.73 20.26
CA THR A 42 -10.50 -6.72 20.72
C THR A 42 -9.51 -7.24 19.68
N THR A 43 -9.88 -8.27 18.93
CA THR A 43 -9.02 -8.87 17.89
C THR A 43 -8.94 -7.97 16.65
N GLU A 44 -10.04 -7.31 16.28
CA GLU A 44 -10.05 -6.29 15.23
C GLU A 44 -9.06 -5.15 15.52
N ARG A 45 -9.11 -4.60 16.75
CA ARG A 45 -8.18 -3.53 17.20
C ARG A 45 -6.73 -3.98 17.15
N LYS A 46 -6.43 -5.23 17.57
CA LYS A 46 -5.07 -5.81 17.48
C LYS A 46 -4.61 -5.95 16.03
N ARG A 47 -5.48 -6.46 15.15
CA ARG A 47 -5.20 -6.64 13.71
C ARG A 47 -4.95 -5.30 13.01
N ALA A 48 -5.76 -4.29 13.31
CA ALA A 48 -5.61 -2.94 12.76
C ALA A 48 -4.25 -2.32 13.15
N LYS A 49 -3.87 -2.37 14.43
CA LYS A 49 -2.57 -1.87 14.92
C LYS A 49 -1.39 -2.59 14.26
N ALA A 50 -1.44 -3.92 14.19
CA ALA A 50 -0.39 -4.71 13.54
C ALA A 50 -0.25 -4.35 12.04
N SER A 51 -1.37 -4.12 11.34
CA SER A 51 -1.35 -3.72 9.93
C SER A 51 -0.75 -2.32 9.72
N ALA A 52 -1.02 -1.38 10.63
CA ALA A 52 -0.47 -0.03 10.58
C ALA A 52 1.05 -0.03 10.81
N VAL A 53 1.54 -0.76 11.82
CA VAL A 53 2.97 -0.91 12.11
C VAL A 53 3.70 -1.54 10.92
N LYS A 54 3.16 -2.61 10.33
CA LYS A 54 3.74 -3.25 9.13
C LYS A 54 3.82 -2.30 7.93
N ARG A 55 2.76 -1.51 7.70
CA ARG A 55 2.75 -0.48 6.63
C ARG A 55 3.79 0.60 6.87
N HIS A 56 3.88 1.10 8.11
CA HIS A 56 4.86 2.11 8.50
C HIS A 56 6.29 1.63 8.30
N ALA A 57 6.61 0.41 8.76
CA ALA A 57 7.93 -0.20 8.59
C ALA A 57 8.30 -0.39 7.11
N LYS A 58 7.34 -0.82 6.27
CA LYS A 58 7.56 -0.95 4.82
C LYS A 58 7.83 0.42 4.17
N ASN A 59 7.06 1.44 4.54
CA ASN A 59 7.22 2.79 4.02
C ASN A 59 8.57 3.40 4.44
N TRP A 60 8.97 3.21 5.70
CA TRP A 60 10.28 3.61 6.20
C TRP A 60 11.41 2.97 5.39
N ARG A 61 11.37 1.65 5.20
CA ARG A 61 12.38 0.93 4.40
C ARG A 61 12.49 1.44 2.97
N VAL A 62 11.35 1.70 2.32
CA VAL A 62 11.34 2.23 0.95
C VAL A 62 11.92 3.65 0.90
N LYS A 63 11.61 4.49 1.89
CA LYS A 63 12.16 5.86 1.99
C LYS A 63 13.65 5.88 2.29
N THR A 64 14.14 5.03 3.18
CA THR A 64 15.57 4.95 3.53
C THR A 64 16.43 4.43 2.38
N LEU A 65 15.88 3.57 1.52
CA LEU A 65 16.59 3.06 0.35
C LEU A 65 16.55 4.02 -0.85
N ALA A 66 15.67 5.02 -0.84
CA ALA A 66 15.56 6.06 -1.85
C ALA A 66 16.27 7.36 -1.46
N ALA A 67 16.74 7.48 -0.21
CA ALA A 67 17.73 8.48 0.15
C ALA A 67 19.08 7.99 -0.39
N PRO A 68 19.70 8.68 -1.36
CA PRO A 68 21.07 8.38 -1.67
C PRO A 68 21.87 8.62 -0.39
N VAL A 69 22.60 7.58 0.01
CA VAL A 69 23.65 7.65 1.01
C VAL A 69 24.71 8.59 0.43
N CYS A 70 24.50 9.90 0.56
CA CYS A 70 25.38 10.94 0.05
C CYS A 70 25.93 11.77 1.21
N ILE A 71 27.12 11.33 1.62
CA ILE A 71 28.26 12.16 2.06
C ILE A 71 28.23 12.56 3.55
N ASP A 72 28.45 11.55 4.39
CA ASP A 72 29.02 11.69 5.73
C ASP A 72 30.58 11.62 5.72
N PHE A 73 31.29 11.94 4.62
CA PHE A 73 32.73 11.61 4.55
C PHE A 73 33.72 12.62 3.94
N LEU A 74 33.39 13.89 3.75
CA LEU A 74 34.44 14.88 3.44
C LEU A 74 34.12 16.25 4.04
N TYR A 75 34.75 16.55 5.18
CA TYR A 75 35.46 17.79 5.55
C TYR A 75 35.51 17.96 7.09
N PRO A 76 36.46 17.30 7.79
CA PRO A 76 36.91 17.70 9.11
C PRO A 76 38.14 18.65 9.02
N PHE A 77 38.23 19.48 7.97
CA PHE A 77 39.41 20.33 7.72
C PHE A 77 39.01 21.76 7.36
N TYR A 78 38.32 22.43 8.30
CA TYR A 78 38.15 23.88 8.33
C TYR A 78 38.06 24.39 9.78
N LEU A 79 39.18 24.26 10.52
CA LEU A 79 39.84 25.34 11.28
C LEU A 79 41.18 24.85 11.83
#